data_AF-A0A4Y2M4X7-F1
#
_entry.id   AF-A0A4Y2M4X7-F1
#
_cell.length_a   1.000
_cell.length_b   1.000
_cell.length_c   1.000
_cell.angle_alpha   90.00
_cell.angle_beta   90.00
_cell.angle_gamma   90.00
#
_symmetry.space_group_name_H-M   'P 1'
#
loop_
_entity.id
_entity.type
_entity.pdbx_description
1 polymer ?
#
loop_
_entity_poly.entity_id
_entity_poly.type
_entity_poly.pdbx_seq_one_letter_code
_entity_poly.pdbx_strand_id
1 'polypeptide(L)'
;MDLSEFTNDQSKNAVLVSDVPPSTKSEPCMLGIDEAGRGPVLGPMVYGAAYCPISQLDSLKAKGVADSKTLTEEKRENLFSLIDEASEMMGWILEIHSPNVISNSMLRR
;
A
#
# COMPACT_ATOMS: atom_id res chain seq x y z
N MET A 1 -1.62 -0.77 -11.35
CA MET A 1 -0.46 -1.31 -10.60
C MET A 1 0.13 -2.48 -11.36
N ASP A 2 1.42 -2.43 -11.68
CA ASP A 2 2.11 -3.56 -12.30
C ASP A 2 2.60 -4.53 -11.23
N LEU A 3 2.16 -5.79 -11.27
CA LEU A 3 2.57 -6.84 -10.34
C LEU A 3 3.58 -7.81 -10.97
N SER A 4 4.08 -7.51 -12.17
CA SER A 4 4.96 -8.38 -12.95
C SER A 4 6.17 -8.85 -12.15
N GLU A 5 6.78 -7.98 -11.34
CA GLU A 5 7.92 -8.33 -10.50
C GLU A 5 7.61 -9.50 -9.55
N PHE A 6 6.46 -9.44 -8.87
CA PHE A 6 6.05 -10.48 -7.93
C PHE A 6 5.53 -11.73 -8.65
N THR A 7 4.78 -11.58 -9.75
CA THR A 7 4.23 -12.74 -10.47
C THR A 7 5.30 -13.54 -11.21
N ASN A 8 6.38 -12.90 -11.63
CA ASN A 8 7.52 -13.56 -12.28
C ASN A 8 8.41 -14.33 -11.28
N ASP A 9 8.58 -13.85 -10.05
CA ASP A 9 9.35 -14.53 -9.00
C ASP A 9 8.70 -14.41 -7.61
N GLN A 10 7.81 -15.35 -7.29
CA GLN A 10 7.15 -15.41 -5.98
C GLN A 10 8.04 -15.96 -4.86
N SER A 11 9.33 -16.24 -5.10
CA SER A 11 10.24 -16.76 -4.06
C SER A 11 10.78 -15.68 -3.13
N LYS A 12 10.62 -14.40 -3.50
CA LYS A 12 11.15 -13.22 -2.81
C LYS A 12 10.05 -12.21 -2.51
N ASN A 13 10.37 -11.23 -1.67
CA ASN A 13 9.51 -10.07 -1.49
C ASN A 13 9.54 -9.19 -2.75
N ALA A 14 8.49 -8.40 -2.94
CA ALA A 14 8.42 -7.37 -3.98
C ALA A 14 8.00 -6.04 -3.35
N VAL A 15 8.52 -4.93 -3.88
CA VAL A 15 8.21 -3.58 -3.40
C VAL A 15 7.61 -2.78 -4.55
N LEU A 16 6.43 -2.22 -4.30
CA LEU A 16 5.70 -1.39 -5.26
C LEU A 16 5.60 0.01 -4.69
N VAL A 17 5.94 1.01 -5.47
CA VAL A 17 5.95 2.41 -5.04
C VAL A 17 5.24 3.29 -6.05
N SER A 18 4.59 4.34 -5.54
CA SER A 18 4.19 5.48 -6.37
C SER A 18 5.38 6.40 -6.64
N ASP A 19 5.19 7.34 -7.56
CA ASP A 19 6.03 8.52 -7.61
C ASP A 19 5.94 9.30 -6.29
N VAL A 20 7.03 9.99 -5.93
CA VAL A 20 7.10 10.80 -4.70
C VAL A 20 6.61 12.22 -5.02
N PRO A 21 5.47 12.66 -4.48
CA PRO A 21 4.92 13.99 -4.77
C PRO A 21 5.88 15.09 -4.28
N PRO A 22 6.13 16.17 -5.05
CA PRO A 22 7.04 17.24 -4.62
C PRO A 22 6.65 17.89 -3.28
N SER A 23 5.35 18.06 -3.05
CA SER A 23 4.76 18.62 -1.83
C SER A 23 5.20 17.85 -0.57
N THR A 24 5.36 16.54 -0.68
CA THR A 24 5.79 15.68 0.44
C THR A 24 7.26 15.84 0.82
N LYS A 25 8.08 16.46 -0.03
CA LYS A 25 9.50 16.72 0.25
C LYS A 25 9.73 18.03 1.00
N SER A 26 8.82 18.99 0.85
CA SER A 26 8.93 20.34 1.40
C SER A 26 8.10 20.58 2.67
N GLU A 27 7.08 19.75 2.91
CA GLU A 27 6.14 19.93 4.01
C GLU A 27 6.15 18.73 4.97
N PRO A 28 5.86 18.95 6.27
CA PRO A 28 5.59 17.87 7.20
C PRO A 28 4.46 16.97 6.70
N CYS A 29 4.71 15.66 6.68
CA CYS A 29 3.76 14.67 6.20
C CYS A 29 3.18 13.84 7.34
N MET A 30 1.97 13.33 7.13
CA MET A 30 1.36 12.27 7.92
C MET A 30 1.46 10.96 7.15
N LEU A 31 1.82 9.88 7.82
CA LEU A 31 1.99 8.55 7.25
C LEU A 31 1.11 7.55 8.01
N GLY A 32 0.33 6.76 7.26
CA GLY A 32 -0.45 5.64 7.77
C GLY A 32 0.14 4.32 7.26
N ILE A 33 0.12 3.29 8.11
CA ILE A 33 0.60 1.93 7.80
C ILE A 33 -0.51 0.94 8.15
N ASP A 34 -0.73 -0.04 7.28
CA ASP A 34 -1.67 -1.14 7.51
C ASP A 34 -1.18 -2.42 6.83
N GLU A 35 -1.76 -3.57 7.19
CA GLU A 35 -1.44 -4.86 6.60
C GLU A 35 -2.66 -5.68 6.20
N ALA A 36 -2.48 -6.53 5.18
CA ALA A 36 -3.46 -7.51 4.75
C ALA A 36 -2.82 -8.89 4.57
N GLY A 37 -3.58 -9.96 4.84
CA GLY A 37 -3.09 -11.33 4.63
C GLY A 37 -2.30 -11.92 5.80
N ARG A 38 -2.45 -11.39 7.02
CA ARG A 38 -1.79 -11.94 8.23
C ARG A 38 -2.32 -13.32 8.68
N GLY A 39 -3.64 -13.54 8.52
CA GLY A 39 -4.33 -14.73 9.02
C GLY A 39 -4.33 -15.99 8.12
N PRO A 40 -4.37 -15.86 6.78
CA PRO A 40 -4.32 -17.01 5.88
C PRO A 40 -3.07 -17.87 6.06
N VAL A 41 -3.24 -19.19 5.90
CA VAL A 41 -2.12 -20.16 5.87
C VAL A 41 -1.41 -20.14 4.52
N LEU A 42 -2.12 -19.78 3.46
CA LEU A 42 -1.62 -19.73 2.08
C LEU A 42 -1.70 -18.30 1.56
N GLY A 43 -0.76 -17.98 0.69
CA GLY A 43 -0.68 -16.67 0.04
C GLY A 43 0.23 -15.68 0.76
N PRO A 44 0.60 -14.58 0.08
CA PRO A 44 1.49 -13.57 0.63
C PRO A 44 0.79 -12.75 1.73
N MET A 45 1.61 -12.11 2.56
CA MET A 45 1.17 -11.02 3.43
C MET A 45 1.62 -9.70 2.79
N VAL A 46 0.80 -8.67 2.82
CA VAL A 46 1.11 -7.37 2.21
C VAL A 46 1.09 -6.30 3.28
N TYR A 47 2.17 -5.54 3.38
CA TYR A 47 2.22 -4.28 4.11
C TYR A 47 2.00 -3.13 3.15
N GLY A 48 1.23 -2.14 3.56
CA GLY A 48 1.03 -0.91 2.82
C GLY A 48 1.25 0.31 3.70
N ALA A 49 1.86 1.35 3.12
CA ALA A 49 1.92 2.66 3.72
C ALA A 49 1.48 3.73 2.71
N ALA A 50 0.78 4.73 3.20
CA ALA A 50 0.35 5.89 2.44
C ALA A 50 0.68 7.16 3.21
N TYR A 51 1.10 8.21 2.50
CA TYR A 51 1.53 9.46 3.10
C TYR A 51 1.12 10.67 2.28
N CYS A 52 0.83 11.77 2.97
CA CYS A 52 0.50 13.06 2.36
C CYS A 52 0.92 14.22 3.27
N PRO A 53 1.07 15.45 2.74
CA PRO A 53 1.30 16.63 3.57
C PRO A 53 0.16 16.86 4.55
N ILE A 54 0.47 17.26 5.78
CA ILE A 54 -0.55 17.49 6.83
C ILE A 54 -1.59 18.53 6.37
N SER A 55 -1.14 19.53 5.60
CA SER A 55 -1.99 20.58 5.00
C SER A 55 -3.09 20.04 4.08
N GLN A 56 -2.92 18.84 3.52
CA GLN A 56 -3.83 18.24 2.53
C GLN A 56 -4.75 17.16 3.11
N LEU A 57 -4.62 16.84 4.41
CA LEU A 57 -5.40 15.79 5.06
C LEU A 57 -6.92 15.99 4.92
N ASP A 58 -7.41 17.22 5.07
CA ASP A 58 -8.85 17.50 4.98
C ASP A 58 -9.36 17.38 3.54
N SER A 59 -8.53 17.71 2.54
CA SER A 59 -8.83 17.48 1.13
C SER A 59 -8.93 15.99 0.84
N LEU A 60 -8.01 15.19 1.39
CA LEU A 60 -8.02 13.74 1.24
C LEU A 60 -9.26 13.09 1.87
N LYS A 61 -9.65 13.54 3.08
CA LYS A 61 -10.89 13.09 3.73
C LYS A 61 -12.13 13.45 2.92
N ALA A 62 -12.17 14.66 2.34
CA ALA A 62 -13.28 15.11 1.50
C ALA A 62 -13.45 14.26 0.23
N LYS A 63 -12.38 13.63 -0.27
CA LYS A 63 -12.43 12.68 -1.39
C LYS A 63 -13.01 11.31 -1.04
N GLY A 64 -13.43 11.08 0.21
CA GLY A 64 -14.14 9.86 0.61
C GLY A 64 -13.22 8.67 0.87
N VAL A 65 -11.92 8.90 1.09
CA VAL A 65 -10.96 7.89 1.53
C VAL A 65 -11.18 7.60 3.03
N ALA A 66 -12.30 6.96 3.39
CA ALA A 66 -12.63 6.63 4.78
C ALA A 66 -13.37 5.28 4.96
N ASP A 67 -12.89 4.53 5.96
CA ASP A 67 -13.37 3.31 6.63
C ASP A 67 -13.84 2.14 5.73
N SER A 68 -12.95 1.15 5.54
CA SER A 68 -13.04 0.09 4.53
C SER A 68 -13.81 -1.18 4.92
N LYS A 69 -14.53 -1.18 6.05
CA LYS A 69 -15.02 -2.43 6.66
C LYS A 69 -16.19 -3.12 5.93
N THR A 70 -16.75 -2.50 4.89
CA THR A 70 -17.83 -3.07 4.04
C THR A 70 -17.67 -2.74 2.56
N LEU A 71 -16.44 -2.54 2.08
CA LEU A 71 -16.18 -2.27 0.67
C LEU A 71 -16.07 -3.56 -0.14
N THR A 72 -16.73 -3.60 -1.29
CA THR A 72 -16.54 -4.64 -2.31
C THR A 72 -15.15 -4.52 -2.92
N GLU A 73 -14.66 -5.59 -3.56
CA GLU A 73 -13.39 -5.58 -4.29
C GLU A 73 -13.33 -4.45 -5.32
N GLU A 74 -14.38 -4.33 -6.15
CA GLU A 74 -14.54 -3.25 -7.12
C GLU A 74 -14.44 -1.85 -6.49
N LYS A 75 -15.03 -1.64 -5.30
CA LYS A 75 -14.92 -0.34 -4.60
C LYS A 75 -13.51 -0.06 -4.12
N ARG A 76 -12.75 -1.09 -3.71
CA ARG A 76 -11.35 -0.91 -3.32
C ARG A 76 -10.48 -0.57 -4.53
N GLU A 77 -10.70 -1.20 -5.67
CA GLU A 77 -9.98 -0.86 -6.90
C GLU A 77 -10.27 0.57 -7.34
N ASN A 78 -11.54 1.00 -7.32
CA ASN A 78 -11.89 2.37 -7.65
C ASN A 78 -11.26 3.40 -6.70
N LEU A 79 -11.25 3.12 -5.39
CA LEU A 79 -10.57 3.98 -4.41
C LEU A 79 -9.05 4.01 -4.62
N PHE A 80 -8.45 2.88 -4.98
CA PHE A 80 -7.04 2.82 -5.29
C PHE A 80 -6.70 3.66 -6.53
N SER A 81 -7.52 3.57 -7.59
CA SER A 81 -7.36 4.42 -8.78
C SER A 81 -7.42 5.91 -8.43
N LEU A 82 -8.34 6.32 -7.54
CA LEU A 82 -8.42 7.71 -7.07
C LEU A 82 -7.18 8.15 -6.27
N ILE A 83 -6.58 7.23 -5.51
CA ILE A 83 -5.32 7.46 -4.78
C ILE A 83 -4.15 7.61 -5.75
N ASP A 84 -4.09 6.75 -6.77
CA ASP A 84 -3.05 6.76 -7.80
C ASP A 84 -3.13 8.03 -8.69
N GLU A 85 -4.36 8.44 -9.04
CA GLU A 85 -4.63 9.71 -9.72
C GLU A 85 -4.30 10.93 -8.84
N ALA A 86 -4.33 10.79 -7.51
CA ALA A 86 -3.95 11.83 -6.56
C ALA A 86 -2.43 11.88 -6.29
N SER A 87 -1.61 11.37 -7.21
CA SER A 87 -0.14 11.32 -7.13
C SER A 87 0.57 12.66 -6.92
N GLU A 88 -0.10 13.81 -7.14
CA GLU A 88 0.46 15.12 -6.79
C GLU A 88 0.32 15.48 -5.30
N MET A 89 -0.58 14.78 -4.59
CA MET A 89 -1.01 15.10 -3.23
C MET A 89 -0.63 14.03 -2.21
N MET A 90 -0.51 12.77 -2.64
CA MET A 90 -0.13 11.67 -1.77
C MET A 90 0.73 10.65 -2.48
N GLY A 91 1.58 9.98 -1.72
CA GLY A 91 2.35 8.82 -2.19
C GLY A 91 1.99 7.57 -1.42
N TRP A 92 2.32 6.42 -1.99
CA TRP A 92 2.10 5.11 -1.37
C TRP A 92 3.26 4.16 -1.66
N ILE A 93 3.42 3.19 -0.77
CA ILE A 93 4.36 2.07 -0.90
C ILE A 93 3.69 0.79 -0.41
N LEU A 94 3.89 -0.30 -1.12
CA LEU A 94 3.46 -1.64 -0.73
C LEU A 94 4.67 -2.57 -0.72
N GLU A 95 4.76 -3.41 0.31
CA GLU A 95 5.69 -4.53 0.35
C GLU A 95 4.91 -5.84 0.41
N ILE A 96 5.12 -6.70 -0.60
CA ILE A 96 4.54 -8.03 -0.67
C ILE A 96 5.55 -9.00 -0.07
N HIS A 97 5.19 -9.62 1.05
CA HIS A 97 5.98 -10.66 1.71
C HIS A 97 5.60 -12.02 1.15
N SER A 98 6.56 -12.66 0.47
CA SER A 98 6.34 -14.00 -0.08
C SER A 98 6.12 -15.02 1.05
N PRO A 99 5.22 -16.01 0.87
CA PRO A 99 5.08 -17.13 1.80
C PRO A 99 6.41 -17.86 2.08
N ASN A 100 7.28 -17.91 1.07
CA ASN A 100 8.61 -18.51 1.19
C ASN A 100 9.50 -17.71 2.14
N VAL A 101 9.51 -16.38 2.02
CA VAL A 101 10.27 -15.50 2.91
C VAL A 101 9.72 -15.55 4.32
N ILE A 102 8.39 -15.53 4.49
CA ILE A 102 7.73 -15.68 5.81
C ILE A 102 8.17 -16.99 6.47
N SER A 103 8.04 -18.11 5.76
CA SER A 103 8.38 -19.44 6.28
C SER A 103 9.87 -19.55 6.65
N ASN A 104 10.77 -19.13 5.75
CA ASN A 104 12.21 -19.21 5.98
C ASN A 104 12.68 -18.29 7.11
N SER A 105 12.05 -17.12 7.27
CA SER A 105 12.37 -16.19 8.34
C SER A 105 11.93 -16.72 9.70
N MET A 106 10.73 -17.30 9.80
CA MET A 106 10.20 -17.84 11.05
C MET A 106 10.86 -19.17 11.46
N LEU A 107 11.34 -19.96 10.50
CA LEU A 107 11.94 -21.28 10.74
C LEU A 107 13.49 -21.24 10.77
N ARG A 108 14.09 -20.05 10.77
CA ARG A 108 15.55 -19.89 10.85
C ARG A 108 16.06 -20.36 12.22
N ARG A 109 17.18 -21.08 12.24
CA ARG A 109 17.90 -21.47 13.47
C ARG A 109 18.98 -20.47 13.81
#